data_AF-A0A6L8SY94-F1
#
_entry.id   AF-A0A6L8SY94-F1
#
_cell.length_a   1.000
_cell.length_b   1.000
_cell.length_c   1.000
_cell.angle_alpha   90.00
_cell.angle_beta   90.00
_cell.angle_gamma   90.00
#
_symmetry.space_group_name_H-M   'P 1'
#
loop_
_entity.id
_entity.type
_entity.pdbx_description
1 polymer ?
#
loop_
_entity_poly.entity_id
_entity_poly.type
_entity_poly.pdbx_seq_one_letter_code
_entity_poly.pdbx_strand_id
1 'polypeptide(L)'
;MELLVCMSISGSIPVVICLLLYVIQCENYNYILGRRLLLTGVFFYLVPVQLVKYLLPKDALPETMLIGRKADSYLSGSLAFWSEKQGEYIWIPQWFNLFARIWLTGIIIFAIYEIVKYWRCAHSIRNYIFEKIENPEDNLTYYLIPDEICGPCTIGFFRQKIVFPESFPLHPDFIMVYKHEHTHLKNHDNLVKLLCLFVLCLHWMNPVAYLLLFLYIDTAEIVSDSVAVDGCTKEKRQDYASLLVLEAATSDIRPAVWKNNLSGHKNNKEGKDFKTLKRRINYMMKEKRKGMLQRGIMVAVSALTVVASAGTVMAYAPVASSDESFEEFISDDSTYDFGFDNMDDSLMIESIDFSESDTVYVDSTGDQIVDQRSSDTYALCRHSMIPATFYTHTKNSSGGCTVKVYKCQRCEKCGYSANAQYDHTTTYAKCPH
;
A
#
# COMPACT_ATOMS: atom_id res chain seq x y z
N MET A 1 10.89 -4.18 8.01
CA MET A 1 9.71 -4.69 7.28
C MET A 1 9.71 -4.07 5.91
N GLU A 2 9.47 -4.85 4.85
CA GLU A 2 9.27 -4.27 3.51
C GLU A 2 8.09 -3.30 3.52
N LEU A 3 8.19 -2.22 2.74
CA LEU A 3 7.20 -1.14 2.69
C LEU A 3 5.79 -1.68 2.39
N LEU A 4 5.70 -2.63 1.46
CA LEU A 4 4.44 -3.24 1.06
C LEU A 4 3.74 -3.95 2.22
N VAL A 5 4.48 -4.63 3.10
CA VAL A 5 3.92 -5.30 4.29
C VAL A 5 3.37 -4.29 5.29
N CYS A 6 4.09 -3.20 5.54
CA CYS A 6 3.59 -2.14 6.41
C CYS A 6 2.31 -1.49 5.85
N MET A 7 2.24 -1.28 4.53
CA MET A 7 1.03 -0.81 3.85
C MET A 7 -0.10 -1.82 3.95
N SER A 8 0.16 -3.12 3.78
CA SER A 8 -0.84 -4.18 3.97
C SER A 8 -1.44 -4.17 5.37
N ILE A 9 -0.60 -4.04 6.41
CA ILE A 9 -1.05 -4.01 7.81
C ILE A 9 -1.88 -2.74 8.05
N SER A 10 -1.38 -1.59 7.60
CA SER A 10 -2.07 -0.30 7.76
C SER A 10 -3.46 -0.31 7.11
N GLY A 11 -3.57 -0.80 5.87
CA GLY A 11 -4.84 -0.94 5.16
C GLY A 11 -5.79 -1.98 5.75
N SER A 12 -5.27 -2.99 6.44
CA SER A 12 -6.08 -4.04 7.07
C SER A 12 -6.82 -3.54 8.30
N ILE A 13 -6.23 -2.62 9.08
CA ILE A 13 -6.80 -2.14 10.35
C ILE A 13 -8.22 -1.56 10.16
N PRO A 14 -8.48 -0.62 9.24
CA PRO A 14 -9.83 -0.09 9.00
C PRO A 14 -10.84 -1.17 8.59
N VAL A 15 -10.41 -2.14 7.78
CA VAL A 15 -11.28 -3.20 7.26
C VAL A 15 -11.65 -4.19 8.35
N VAL A 16 -10.70 -4.54 9.22
CA VAL A 16 -10.96 -5.41 10.38
C VAL A 16 -11.86 -4.70 11.39
N ILE A 17 -11.64 -3.42 11.68
CA ILE A 17 -12.55 -2.63 12.53
C ILE A 17 -13.96 -2.58 11.92
N CYS A 18 -14.07 -2.37 10.60
CA CYS A 18 -15.33 -2.42 9.89
C CYS A 18 -16.02 -3.78 10.05
N LEU A 19 -15.29 -4.89 9.90
CA LEU A 19 -15.83 -6.24 10.11
C LEU A 19 -16.28 -6.47 11.56
N LEU A 20 -15.48 -6.06 12.54
CA LEU A 20 -15.82 -6.20 13.96
C LEU A 20 -17.09 -5.41 14.30
N LEU A 21 -17.19 -4.16 13.84
CA LEU A 21 -18.41 -3.37 14.02
C LEU A 21 -19.60 -4.02 13.33
N TYR A 22 -19.41 -4.57 12.14
CA TYR A 22 -20.45 -5.29 11.41
C TYR A 22 -20.94 -6.52 12.20
N VAL A 23 -20.04 -7.30 12.80
CA VAL A 23 -20.37 -8.49 13.60
C VAL A 23 -20.99 -8.13 14.96
N ILE A 24 -20.50 -7.08 15.63
CA ILE A 24 -20.97 -6.69 16.97
C ILE A 24 -22.32 -5.97 16.90
N GLN A 25 -22.48 -5.05 15.94
CA GLN A 25 -23.67 -4.20 15.88
C GLN A 25 -24.83 -4.85 15.12
N CYS A 26 -24.59 -5.91 14.33
CA CYS A 26 -25.59 -6.67 13.57
C CYS A 26 -26.64 -5.75 12.89
N GLU A 27 -27.87 -5.70 13.41
CA GLU A 27 -28.98 -4.92 12.85
C GLU A 27 -28.89 -3.40 13.11
N ASN A 28 -28.04 -2.98 14.05
CA ASN A 28 -27.77 -1.58 14.38
C ASN A 28 -26.55 -1.01 13.64
N TYR A 29 -25.92 -1.80 12.77
CA TYR A 29 -24.72 -1.40 12.07
C TYR A 29 -24.94 -0.18 11.18
N ASN A 30 -24.02 0.77 11.26
CA ASN A 30 -24.05 1.98 10.45
C ASN A 30 -23.20 1.83 9.19
N TYR A 31 -23.85 1.49 8.06
CA TYR A 31 -23.18 1.33 6.77
C TYR A 31 -22.52 2.60 6.23
N ILE A 32 -22.94 3.80 6.68
CA ILE A 32 -22.25 5.05 6.31
C ILE A 32 -20.87 5.12 6.96
N LEU A 33 -20.77 4.73 8.24
CA LEU A 33 -19.49 4.61 8.93
C LEU A 33 -18.64 3.48 8.33
N GLY A 34 -19.26 2.33 8.06
CA GLY A 34 -18.62 1.21 7.38
C GLY A 34 -17.97 1.63 6.06
N ARG A 35 -18.70 2.34 5.21
CA ARG A 35 -18.17 2.86 3.93
C ARG A 35 -16.95 3.76 4.15
N ARG A 36 -16.99 4.67 5.14
CA ARG A 36 -15.85 5.54 5.46
C ARG A 36 -14.63 4.74 5.90
N LEU A 37 -14.81 3.73 6.75
CA LEU A 37 -13.73 2.85 7.17
C LEU A 37 -13.12 2.07 6.00
N LEU A 38 -13.95 1.54 5.10
CA LEU A 38 -13.47 0.82 3.92
C LEU A 38 -12.68 1.75 2.97
N LEU A 39 -13.14 2.98 2.76
CA LEU A 39 -12.41 3.98 1.98
C LEU A 39 -11.07 4.37 2.63
N THR A 40 -11.04 4.52 3.96
CA THR A 40 -9.80 4.70 4.71
C THR A 40 -8.87 3.49 4.54
N GLY A 41 -9.40 2.27 4.51
CA GLY A 41 -8.65 1.06 4.18
C GLY A 41 -8.02 1.12 2.80
N VAL A 42 -8.79 1.46 1.76
CA VAL A 42 -8.28 1.65 0.38
C VAL A 42 -7.14 2.67 0.37
N PHE A 43 -7.29 3.80 1.07
CA PHE A 43 -6.25 4.82 1.16
C PHE A 43 -4.95 4.26 1.73
N PHE A 44 -4.98 3.59 2.88
CA PHE A 44 -3.77 3.05 3.52
C PHE A 44 -3.15 1.86 2.78
N TYR A 45 -3.94 1.11 2.01
CA TYR A 45 -3.40 0.08 1.11
C TYR A 45 -2.65 0.66 -0.09
N LEU A 46 -3.06 1.83 -0.59
CA LEU A 46 -2.50 2.41 -1.82
C LEU A 46 -1.44 3.48 -1.55
N VAL A 47 -1.56 4.23 -0.47
CA VAL A 47 -0.68 5.36 -0.16
C VAL A 47 0.39 4.94 0.86
N PRO A 48 1.68 5.04 0.51
CA PRO A 48 2.78 4.66 1.40
C PRO A 48 3.02 5.74 2.46
N VAL A 49 2.07 5.88 3.40
CA VAL A 49 2.13 6.87 4.50
C VAL A 49 3.38 6.70 5.37
N GLN A 50 3.97 5.51 5.40
CA GLN A 50 5.20 5.19 6.12
C GLN A 50 6.41 5.98 5.62
N LEU A 51 6.39 6.44 4.36
CA LEU A 51 7.47 7.24 3.79
C LEU A 51 7.44 8.71 4.27
N VAL A 52 6.29 9.20 4.74
CA VAL A 52 6.13 10.59 5.17
C VAL A 52 7.08 10.96 6.32
N LYS A 53 7.43 9.98 7.19
CA LYS A 53 8.40 10.15 8.29
C LYS A 53 9.78 10.63 7.81
N TYR A 54 10.20 10.25 6.61
CA TYR A 54 11.49 10.64 6.05
C TYR A 54 11.48 11.99 5.35
N LEU A 55 10.29 12.53 5.08
CA LEU A 55 10.11 13.87 4.53
C LEU A 55 10.02 14.95 5.63
N LEU A 56 9.84 14.55 6.90
CA LEU A 56 9.74 15.47 8.03
C LEU A 56 11.13 15.82 8.58
N PRO A 57 11.43 17.12 8.82
CA PRO A 57 12.68 17.54 9.44
C PRO A 57 12.83 16.92 10.83
N LYS A 58 14.05 16.51 11.18
CA LYS A 58 14.38 15.79 12.43
C LYS A 58 13.93 16.53 13.69
N ASP A 59 13.79 17.85 13.61
CA ASP A 59 13.46 18.74 14.74
C ASP A 59 11.96 18.79 15.07
N ALA A 60 11.10 18.22 14.21
CA ALA A 60 9.64 18.25 14.40
C ALA A 60 9.08 17.08 15.23
N LEU A 61 9.88 16.03 15.49
CA LEU A 61 9.45 14.84 16.22
C LEU A 61 10.05 14.84 17.63
N PRO A 62 9.24 14.83 18.71
CA PRO A 62 9.76 14.81 20.07
C PRO A 62 10.57 13.53 20.35
N GLU A 63 11.73 13.67 20.99
CA GLU A 63 12.64 12.55 21.35
C GLU A 63 11.95 11.44 22.14
N THR A 64 10.87 11.75 22.85
CA THR A 64 10.05 10.81 23.61
C THR A 64 9.20 9.87 22.74
N MET A 65 9.07 10.10 21.44
CA MET A 65 8.48 9.12 20.50
C MET A 65 9.46 8.03 20.05
N LEU A 66 10.74 8.10 20.45
CA LEU A 66 11.76 7.06 20.19
C LEU A 66 11.71 5.89 21.20
N ILE A 67 10.55 5.63 21.81
CA ILE A 67 10.29 4.46 22.70
C ILE A 67 10.29 3.12 21.91
N GLY A 68 10.52 3.14 20.59
CA GLY A 68 10.49 1.95 19.72
C GLY A 68 11.58 0.91 19.97
N ARG A 69 12.74 1.26 20.55
CA ARG A 69 13.89 0.33 20.68
C ARG A 69 13.59 -0.99 21.38
N LYS A 70 12.56 -1.04 22.24
CA LYS A 70 12.17 -2.25 22.99
C LYS A 70 10.96 -2.97 22.40
N ALA A 71 10.16 -2.31 21.56
CA ALA A 71 9.00 -2.93 20.90
C ALA A 71 9.41 -3.61 19.59
N ASP A 72 10.43 -3.08 18.92
CA ASP A 72 10.98 -3.62 17.67
C ASP A 72 11.51 -5.05 17.84
N SER A 73 12.00 -5.41 19.04
CA SER A 73 12.50 -6.75 19.36
C SER A 73 11.43 -7.84 19.52
N TYR A 74 10.20 -7.50 19.93
CA TYR A 74 9.16 -8.52 20.18
C TYR A 74 8.37 -8.89 18.92
N LEU A 75 8.28 -7.99 17.92
CA LEU A 75 7.58 -8.25 16.65
C LEU A 75 8.51 -8.75 15.55
N SER A 76 9.82 -8.43 15.62
CA SER A 76 10.83 -8.88 14.65
C SER A 76 11.04 -10.40 14.63
N GLY A 77 10.70 -11.11 15.70
CA GLY A 77 10.94 -12.56 15.79
C GLY A 77 9.85 -13.43 15.18
N SER A 78 8.66 -12.89 14.88
CA SER A 78 7.48 -13.73 14.58
C SER A 78 6.88 -13.55 13.18
N LEU A 79 7.18 -12.47 12.45
CA LEU A 79 6.56 -12.18 11.15
C LEU A 79 7.60 -11.59 10.18
N ALA A 80 8.53 -12.43 9.72
CA ALA A 80 9.38 -12.11 8.57
C ALA A 80 8.81 -12.82 7.32
N PHE A 81 7.90 -12.14 6.62
CA PHE A 81 7.61 -12.47 5.23
C PHE A 81 8.50 -11.61 4.34
N TRP A 82 9.22 -12.29 3.43
CA TRP A 82 10.06 -11.75 2.37
C TRP A 82 11.04 -10.66 2.84
N SER A 83 12.18 -11.09 3.35
CA SER A 83 13.44 -10.37 3.16
C SER A 83 14.56 -11.36 3.43
N GLU A 84 15.32 -11.57 2.38
CA GLU A 84 16.65 -12.14 2.35
C GLU A 84 17.53 -11.40 3.39
N LYS A 85 17.59 -11.92 4.61
CA LYS A 85 18.68 -11.60 5.54
C LYS A 85 19.84 -12.49 5.13
N GLN A 86 20.92 -11.90 4.64
CA GLN A 86 22.22 -12.58 4.57
C GLN A 86 22.52 -13.16 5.97
N GLY A 87 22.37 -14.48 6.13
CA GLY A 87 22.66 -15.23 7.36
C GLY A 87 21.51 -16.04 7.97
N GLU A 88 20.24 -15.74 7.69
CA GLU A 88 19.10 -16.54 8.19
C GLU A 88 18.25 -17.06 7.02
N TYR A 89 18.60 -18.25 6.53
CA TYR A 89 17.79 -18.94 5.52
C TYR A 89 16.47 -19.41 6.15
N ILE A 90 15.41 -18.63 5.98
CA ILE A 90 14.07 -19.17 6.12
C ILE A 90 13.88 -20.13 4.95
N TRP A 91 13.88 -21.43 5.23
CA TRP A 91 13.61 -22.47 4.25
C TRP A 91 12.14 -22.40 3.83
N ILE A 92 11.83 -21.50 2.89
CA ILE A 92 10.56 -21.49 2.19
C ILE A 92 10.63 -22.63 1.18
N PRO A 93 9.73 -23.62 1.24
CA PRO A 93 9.73 -24.68 0.26
C PRO A 93 9.57 -24.10 -1.14
N GLN A 94 10.35 -24.57 -2.11
CA GLN A 94 10.29 -24.07 -3.50
C GLN A 94 8.87 -24.15 -4.10
N TRP A 95 8.07 -25.13 -3.65
CA TRP A 95 6.67 -25.26 -4.06
C TRP A 95 5.79 -24.07 -3.64
N PHE A 96 6.10 -23.41 -2.51
CA PHE A 96 5.37 -22.22 -2.06
C PHE A 96 5.63 -21.03 -2.97
N ASN A 97 6.89 -20.83 -3.40
CA ASN A 97 7.23 -19.77 -4.36
C ASN A 97 6.58 -20.00 -5.74
N LEU A 98 6.51 -21.26 -6.18
CA LEU A 98 5.78 -21.62 -7.39
C LEU A 98 4.28 -21.32 -7.24
N PHE A 99 3.67 -21.75 -6.13
CA PHE A 99 2.27 -21.50 -5.84
C PHE A 99 1.95 -20.00 -5.76
N ALA A 100 2.78 -19.22 -5.08
CA ALA A 100 2.69 -17.77 -4.96
C ALA A 100 2.66 -17.08 -6.33
N ARG A 101 3.58 -17.44 -7.23
CA ARG A 101 3.65 -16.87 -8.59
C ARG A 101 2.45 -17.27 -9.43
N ILE A 102 2.01 -18.53 -9.35
CA ILE A 102 0.81 -19.01 -10.04
C ILE A 102 -0.42 -18.26 -9.55
N TRP A 103 -0.56 -18.08 -8.23
CA TRP A 103 -1.68 -17.40 -7.61
C TRP A 103 -1.74 -15.91 -7.98
N LEU A 104 -0.61 -15.20 -7.89
CA LEU A 104 -0.49 -13.82 -8.34
C LEU A 104 -0.86 -13.69 -9.83
N THR A 105 -0.34 -14.59 -10.68
CA THR A 105 -0.68 -14.60 -12.11
C THR A 105 -2.17 -14.80 -12.32
N GLY A 106 -2.79 -15.72 -11.57
CA GLY A 106 -4.24 -15.96 -11.60
C GLY A 106 -5.05 -14.71 -11.24
N ILE A 107 -4.64 -13.96 -10.22
CA ILE A 107 -5.30 -12.72 -9.80
C ILE A 107 -5.15 -11.63 -10.85
N ILE A 108 -3.96 -11.48 -11.43
CA ILE A 108 -3.73 -10.49 -12.48
C ILE A 108 -4.59 -10.82 -13.70
N ILE A 109 -4.64 -12.08 -14.13
CA ILE A 109 -5.50 -12.52 -15.23
C ILE A 109 -6.97 -12.25 -14.90
N PHE A 110 -7.42 -12.57 -13.69
CA PHE A 110 -8.79 -12.30 -13.23
C PHE A 110 -9.12 -10.81 -13.24
N ALA A 111 -8.23 -9.96 -12.72
CA ALA A 111 -8.42 -8.52 -12.70
C ALA A 111 -8.47 -7.93 -14.12
N ILE A 112 -7.57 -8.35 -15.01
CA ILE A 112 -7.58 -7.97 -16.42
C ILE A 112 -8.88 -8.42 -17.08
N TYR A 113 -9.31 -9.66 -16.85
CA TYR A 113 -10.58 -10.18 -17.37
C TYR A 113 -11.78 -9.34 -16.93
N GLU A 114 -11.89 -9.02 -15.64
CA GLU A 114 -12.98 -8.21 -15.09
C GLU A 114 -13.00 -6.80 -15.71
N ILE A 115 -11.83 -6.16 -15.84
CA ILE A 115 -11.69 -4.83 -16.45
C ILE A 115 -12.06 -4.86 -17.93
N VAL A 116 -11.52 -5.81 -18.69
CA VAL A 116 -11.78 -5.94 -20.14
C VAL A 116 -13.26 -6.25 -20.39
N LYS A 117 -13.86 -7.16 -19.62
CA LYS A 117 -15.27 -7.50 -19.75
C LYS A 117 -16.18 -6.32 -19.39
N TYR A 118 -15.85 -5.59 -18.32
CA TYR A 118 -16.57 -4.36 -17.98
C TYR A 118 -16.45 -3.32 -19.09
N TRP A 119 -15.24 -3.10 -19.61
CA TRP A 119 -15.00 -2.13 -20.67
C TRP A 119 -15.77 -2.47 -21.95
N ARG A 120 -15.77 -3.74 -22.37
CA ARG A 120 -16.60 -4.19 -23.51
C ARG A 120 -18.08 -3.96 -23.26
N CYS A 121 -18.58 -4.30 -22.07
CA CYS A 121 -19.99 -4.10 -21.71
C CYS A 121 -20.36 -2.61 -21.71
N ALA A 122 -19.57 -1.76 -21.03
CA ALA A 122 -19.80 -0.32 -20.97
C ALA A 122 -19.69 0.34 -22.36
N HIS A 123 -18.75 -0.10 -23.19
CA HIS A 123 -18.61 0.38 -24.57
C HIS A 123 -19.81 -0.04 -25.43
N SER A 124 -20.26 -1.29 -25.30
CA SER A 124 -21.45 -1.79 -25.98
C SER A 124 -22.69 -0.96 -25.62
N ILE A 125 -22.98 -0.81 -24.32
CA ILE A 125 -24.12 -0.01 -23.83
C ILE A 125 -24.02 1.43 -24.35
N ARG A 126 -22.83 2.03 -24.35
CA ARG A 126 -22.62 3.40 -24.85
C ARG A 126 -23.02 3.56 -26.32
N ASN A 127 -22.85 2.53 -27.14
CA ASN A 127 -23.20 2.57 -28.55
C ASN A 127 -24.72 2.46 -28.79
N TYR A 128 -25.47 1.94 -27.80
CA TYR A 128 -26.93 1.85 -27.85
C TYR A 128 -27.64 3.06 -27.23
N ILE A 129 -26.90 4.01 -26.65
CA ILE A 129 -27.47 5.25 -26.14
C ILE A 129 -27.99 6.06 -27.33
N PHE A 130 -29.30 6.23 -27.40
CA PHE A 130 -29.94 7.00 -28.48
C PHE A 130 -30.39 8.39 -28.03
N GLU A 131 -30.73 8.58 -26.76
CA GLU A 131 -31.23 9.86 -26.24
C GLU A 131 -30.61 10.20 -24.87
N LYS A 132 -30.45 11.50 -24.64
CA LYS A 132 -30.03 12.07 -23.35
C LYS A 132 -31.14 12.98 -22.85
N ILE A 133 -31.63 12.69 -21.65
CA ILE A 133 -32.65 13.50 -20.99
C ILE A 133 -31.97 14.32 -19.90
N GLU A 134 -32.10 15.64 -20.01
CA GLU A 134 -31.70 16.60 -18.99
C GLU A 134 -32.94 17.37 -18.55
N ASN A 135 -33.35 17.18 -17.30
CA ASN A 135 -34.40 17.97 -16.68
C ASN A 135 -33.75 18.91 -15.64
N PRO A 136 -33.58 20.21 -15.97
CA PRO A 136 -32.95 21.18 -15.09
C PRO A 136 -33.74 21.46 -13.81
N GLU A 137 -35.07 21.35 -13.86
CA GLU A 137 -35.95 21.66 -12.71
C GLU A 137 -35.76 20.64 -11.58
N ASP A 138 -35.60 19.36 -11.95
CA ASP A 138 -35.43 18.26 -11.00
C ASP A 138 -33.95 17.86 -10.80
N ASN A 139 -33.00 18.54 -11.45
CA ASN A 139 -31.58 18.16 -11.51
C ASN A 139 -31.37 16.68 -11.94
N LEU A 140 -32.17 16.22 -12.90
CA LEU A 140 -32.10 14.85 -13.42
C LEU A 140 -31.30 14.81 -14.71
N THR A 141 -30.36 13.88 -14.81
CA THR A 141 -29.60 13.64 -16.03
C THR A 141 -29.40 12.14 -16.23
N TYR A 142 -29.99 11.61 -17.29
CA TYR A 142 -29.87 10.19 -17.64
C TYR A 142 -29.92 9.95 -19.14
N TYR A 143 -29.51 8.75 -19.56
CA TYR A 143 -29.43 8.33 -20.95
C TYR A 143 -30.37 7.16 -21.20
N LEU A 144 -31.03 7.14 -22.35
CA LEU A 144 -31.95 6.08 -22.73
C LEU A 144 -31.27 5.03 -23.62
N ILE A 145 -31.62 3.77 -23.38
CA ILE A 145 -31.24 2.60 -24.17
C ILE A 145 -32.46 1.72 -24.45
N PRO A 146 -32.44 0.89 -25.51
CA PRO A 146 -33.48 -0.10 -25.76
C PRO A 146 -33.66 -1.07 -24.58
N ASP A 147 -34.90 -1.46 -24.32
CA ASP A 147 -35.29 -2.27 -23.16
C ASP A 147 -34.62 -3.66 -23.08
N GLU A 148 -34.24 -4.22 -24.23
CA GLU A 148 -33.69 -5.57 -24.34
C GLU A 148 -32.22 -5.69 -23.87
N ILE A 149 -31.56 -4.56 -23.60
CA ILE A 149 -30.10 -4.52 -23.42
C ILE A 149 -29.71 -4.74 -21.96
N CYS A 150 -30.15 -3.87 -21.07
CA CYS A 150 -29.89 -3.99 -19.64
C CYS A 150 -30.87 -3.13 -18.84
N GLY A 151 -31.09 -3.51 -17.57
CA GLY A 151 -31.83 -2.67 -16.63
C GLY A 151 -31.09 -1.37 -16.25
N PRO A 152 -31.71 -0.56 -15.38
CA PRO A 152 -31.12 0.67 -14.87
C PRO A 152 -29.71 0.44 -14.32
N CYS A 153 -28.75 1.24 -14.77
CA CYS A 153 -27.38 1.11 -14.29
C CYS A 153 -26.51 2.36 -14.48
N THR A 154 -25.48 2.46 -13.64
CA THR A 154 -24.42 3.47 -13.76
C THR A 154 -23.18 2.87 -14.44
N ILE A 155 -22.86 3.37 -15.64
CA ILE A 155 -21.70 2.91 -16.44
C ILE A 155 -20.55 3.92 -16.43
N GLY A 156 -19.31 3.44 -16.49
CA GLY A 156 -18.08 4.24 -16.53
C GLY A 156 -17.30 4.29 -15.21
N PHE A 157 -16.01 4.63 -15.30
CA PHE A 157 -15.11 4.80 -14.15
C PHE A 157 -14.93 6.28 -13.78
N PHE A 158 -14.33 7.06 -14.68
CA PHE A 158 -14.02 8.49 -14.45
C PHE A 158 -15.12 9.44 -14.92
N ARG A 159 -15.85 9.06 -15.96
CA ARG A 159 -16.99 9.79 -16.51
C ARG A 159 -18.21 8.89 -16.48
N GLN A 160 -18.81 8.80 -15.30
CA GLN A 160 -19.97 7.96 -15.06
C GLN A 160 -21.22 8.54 -15.73
N LYS A 161 -22.08 7.66 -16.24
CA LYS A 161 -23.38 7.99 -16.84
C LYS A 161 -24.44 7.06 -16.27
N ILE A 162 -25.60 7.62 -15.96
CA ILE A 162 -26.78 6.85 -15.54
C ILE A 162 -27.56 6.48 -16.80
N VAL A 163 -27.87 5.21 -16.96
CA VAL A 163 -28.53 4.65 -18.13
C VAL A 163 -29.82 3.96 -17.70
N PHE A 164 -30.90 4.20 -18.44
CA PHE A 164 -32.22 3.61 -18.22
C PHE A 164 -32.77 2.97 -19.50
N PRO A 165 -33.48 1.84 -19.38
CA PRO A 165 -34.38 1.36 -20.43
C PRO A 165 -35.40 2.43 -20.82
N GLU A 166 -35.79 2.49 -22.09
CA GLU A 166 -36.78 3.43 -22.62
C GLU A 166 -38.12 3.39 -21.88
N SER A 167 -38.59 2.20 -21.48
CA SER A 167 -39.85 2.06 -20.75
C SER A 167 -39.76 2.40 -19.26
N PHE A 168 -38.55 2.45 -18.69
CA PHE A 168 -38.36 2.56 -17.24
C PHE A 168 -38.76 3.93 -16.64
N PRO A 169 -38.51 5.09 -17.30
CA PRO A 169 -38.97 6.39 -16.80
C PRO A 169 -40.46 6.52 -16.55
N LEU A 170 -41.29 5.68 -17.19
CA LEU A 170 -42.73 5.65 -16.99
C LEU A 170 -43.14 4.89 -15.71
N HIS A 171 -42.20 4.19 -15.06
CA HIS A 171 -42.46 3.41 -13.86
C HIS A 171 -42.75 4.33 -12.65
N PRO A 172 -43.77 4.03 -11.81
CA PRO A 172 -44.14 4.87 -10.66
C PRO A 172 -43.00 5.03 -9.63
N ASP A 173 -42.05 4.10 -9.62
CA ASP A 173 -40.89 4.11 -8.71
C ASP A 173 -39.59 4.63 -9.36
N PHE A 174 -39.68 5.22 -10.57
CA PHE A 174 -38.54 5.76 -11.31
C PHE A 174 -37.65 6.66 -10.44
N ILE A 175 -38.25 7.59 -9.69
CA ILE A 175 -37.52 8.55 -8.84
C ILE A 175 -36.66 7.83 -7.79
N MET A 176 -37.15 6.73 -7.20
CA MET A 176 -36.40 5.97 -6.20
C MET A 176 -35.21 5.24 -6.85
N VAL A 177 -35.41 4.62 -8.01
CA VAL A 177 -34.31 3.95 -8.74
C VAL A 177 -33.31 4.96 -9.30
N TYR A 178 -33.75 6.13 -9.76
CA TYR A 178 -32.85 7.22 -10.13
C TYR A 178 -32.01 7.66 -8.93
N LYS A 179 -32.60 7.87 -7.75
CA LYS A 179 -31.83 8.20 -6.54
C LYS A 179 -30.82 7.11 -6.16
N HIS A 180 -31.17 5.84 -6.35
CA HIS A 180 -30.27 4.71 -6.15
C HIS A 180 -29.05 4.82 -7.08
N GLU A 181 -29.26 4.89 -8.39
CA GLU A 181 -28.17 4.97 -9.38
C GLU A 181 -27.37 6.28 -9.28
N HIS A 182 -28.05 7.39 -9.00
CA HIS A 182 -27.40 8.67 -8.73
C HIS A 182 -26.49 8.60 -7.50
N THR A 183 -26.83 7.78 -6.50
CA THR A 183 -25.95 7.56 -5.35
C THR A 183 -24.66 6.85 -5.76
N HIS A 184 -24.72 5.86 -6.65
CA HIS A 184 -23.53 5.21 -7.20
C HIS A 184 -22.64 6.15 -8.01
N LEU A 185 -23.25 7.06 -8.79
CA LEU A 185 -22.56 8.10 -9.53
C LEU A 185 -21.88 9.08 -8.57
N LYS A 186 -22.62 9.63 -7.60
CA LYS A 186 -22.11 10.61 -6.63
C LYS A 186 -20.97 10.05 -5.78
N ASN A 187 -21.05 8.78 -5.42
CA ASN A 187 -20.06 8.10 -4.59
C ASN A 187 -18.87 7.54 -5.39
N HIS A 188 -18.91 7.61 -6.72
CA HIS A 188 -17.93 7.01 -7.62
C HIS A 188 -17.69 5.52 -7.33
N ASP A 189 -18.75 4.76 -7.08
CA ASP A 189 -18.61 3.38 -6.60
C ASP A 189 -17.90 2.47 -7.61
N ASN A 190 -18.03 2.72 -8.91
CA ASN A 190 -17.25 2.00 -9.93
C ASN A 190 -15.75 2.32 -9.82
N LEU A 191 -15.37 3.57 -9.57
CA LEU A 191 -13.96 3.91 -9.37
C LEU A 191 -13.42 3.25 -8.09
N VAL A 192 -14.19 3.23 -7.01
CA VAL A 192 -13.74 2.59 -5.77
C VAL A 192 -13.64 1.07 -5.92
N LYS A 193 -14.58 0.42 -6.61
CA LYS A 193 -14.47 -1.01 -6.98
C LYS A 193 -13.20 -1.29 -7.80
N LEU A 194 -12.82 -0.36 -8.70
CA LEU A 194 -11.56 -0.45 -9.46
C LEU A 194 -10.34 -0.37 -8.53
N LEU A 195 -10.34 0.58 -7.59
CA LEU A 195 -9.27 0.72 -6.60
C LEU A 195 -9.18 -0.52 -5.70
N CYS A 196 -10.30 -1.09 -5.27
CA CYS A 196 -10.32 -2.34 -4.50
C CYS A 196 -9.72 -3.52 -5.30
N LEU A 197 -9.98 -3.62 -6.60
CA LEU A 197 -9.33 -4.62 -7.46
C LEU A 197 -7.83 -4.39 -7.57
N PHE A 198 -7.39 -3.14 -7.65
CA PHE A 198 -5.96 -2.81 -7.65
C PHE A 198 -5.29 -3.16 -6.31
N VAL A 199 -5.94 -2.85 -5.19
CA VAL A 199 -5.52 -3.29 -3.85
C VAL A 199 -5.39 -4.82 -3.78
N LEU A 200 -6.35 -5.56 -4.36
CA LEU A 200 -6.30 -7.02 -4.42
C LEU A 200 -5.06 -7.53 -5.18
N CYS A 201 -4.67 -6.86 -6.26
CA CYS A 201 -3.50 -7.25 -7.05
C CYS A 201 -2.19 -6.95 -6.30
N LEU A 202 -2.09 -5.77 -5.68
CA LEU A 202 -0.89 -5.36 -4.94
C LEU A 202 -0.71 -6.17 -3.64
N HIS A 203 -1.80 -6.39 -2.92
CA HIS A 203 -1.82 -7.04 -1.61
C HIS A 203 -2.42 -8.44 -1.70
N TRP A 204 -2.13 -9.15 -2.79
CA TRP A 204 -2.72 -10.44 -3.14
C TRP A 204 -2.54 -11.52 -2.05
N MET A 205 -1.50 -11.41 -1.24
CA MET A 205 -1.23 -12.26 -0.08
C MET A 205 -2.15 -12.01 1.12
N ASN A 206 -2.81 -10.86 1.16
CA ASN A 206 -3.57 -10.43 2.31
C ASN A 206 -5.05 -10.82 2.17
N PRO A 207 -5.58 -11.75 2.99
CA PRO A 207 -6.99 -12.14 2.95
C PRO A 207 -7.95 -10.97 3.24
N VAL A 208 -7.50 -9.97 4.02
CA VAL A 208 -8.28 -8.78 4.35
C VAL A 208 -8.51 -7.89 3.12
N ALA A 209 -7.62 -7.93 2.11
CA ALA A 209 -7.81 -7.21 0.85
C ALA A 209 -8.99 -7.78 0.03
N TYR A 210 -9.22 -9.10 0.07
CA TYR A 210 -10.40 -9.72 -0.55
C TYR A 210 -11.68 -9.34 0.18
N LEU A 211 -11.61 -9.32 1.52
CA LEU A 211 -12.74 -8.92 2.36
C LEU A 211 -13.14 -7.46 2.10
N LEU A 212 -12.18 -6.56 1.88
CA LEU A 212 -12.42 -5.17 1.53
C LEU A 212 -13.33 -5.05 0.30
N LEU A 213 -13.02 -5.77 -0.78
CA LEU A 213 -13.82 -5.74 -2.00
C LEU A 213 -15.25 -6.24 -1.73
N PHE A 214 -15.39 -7.36 -1.03
CA PHE A 214 -16.70 -7.94 -0.70
C PHE A 214 -17.55 -7.01 0.17
N LEU A 215 -16.97 -6.48 1.25
CA LEU A 215 -17.66 -5.55 2.14
C LEU A 215 -18.03 -4.25 1.43
N TYR A 216 -17.18 -3.77 0.52
CA TYR A 216 -17.46 -2.54 -0.23
C TYR A 216 -18.65 -2.69 -1.18
N ILE A 217 -18.69 -3.77 -1.97
CA ILE A 217 -19.78 -4.03 -2.92
C ILE A 217 -21.12 -4.05 -2.17
N ASP A 218 -21.20 -4.79 -1.08
CA ASP A 218 -22.41 -4.90 -0.27
C ASP A 218 -22.80 -3.59 0.43
N THR A 219 -21.81 -2.87 0.97
CA THR A 219 -22.04 -1.58 1.61
C THR A 219 -22.55 -0.54 0.62
N ALA A 220 -22.03 -0.53 -0.61
CA ALA A 220 -22.45 0.40 -1.65
C ALA A 220 -23.94 0.25 -1.99
N GLU A 221 -24.41 -0.99 -2.20
CA GLU A 221 -25.84 -1.28 -2.47
C GLU A 221 -26.74 -0.85 -1.31
N ILE A 222 -26.39 -1.21 -0.07
CA ILE A 222 -27.19 -0.87 1.12
C ILE A 222 -27.25 0.64 1.32
N VAL A 223 -26.13 1.36 1.10
CA VAL A 223 -26.11 2.82 1.20
C VAL A 223 -26.99 3.44 0.12
N SER A 224 -26.89 2.99 -1.14
CA SER A 224 -27.72 3.47 -2.26
C SER A 224 -29.21 3.26 -2.03
N ASP A 225 -29.64 2.05 -1.64
CA ASP A 225 -31.05 1.77 -1.29
C ASP A 225 -31.54 2.68 -0.18
N SER A 226 -30.69 2.92 0.83
CA SER A 226 -31.06 3.71 1.99
C SER A 226 -31.17 5.22 1.70
N VAL A 227 -30.56 5.69 0.60
CA VAL A 227 -30.69 7.06 0.09
C VAL A 227 -31.88 7.14 -0.87
N ALA A 228 -32.14 6.10 -1.66
CA ALA A 228 -33.29 6.00 -2.54
C ALA A 228 -34.62 6.22 -1.81
N VAL A 229 -34.74 5.63 -0.61
CA VAL A 229 -35.94 5.74 0.23
C VAL A 229 -35.91 6.90 1.25
N ASP A 230 -34.88 7.74 1.24
CA ASP A 230 -34.76 8.83 2.21
C ASP A 230 -35.88 9.85 2.00
N GLY A 231 -36.63 10.15 3.08
CA GLY A 231 -37.82 11.00 3.03
C GLY A 231 -39.11 10.33 2.52
N CYS A 232 -39.09 9.05 2.13
CA CYS A 232 -40.28 8.32 1.67
C CYS A 232 -41.12 7.76 2.83
N THR A 233 -42.43 7.65 2.62
CA THR A 233 -43.37 6.97 3.54
C THR A 233 -43.07 5.47 3.62
N LYS A 234 -43.61 4.81 4.65
CA LYS A 234 -43.42 3.38 4.84
C LYS A 234 -44.01 2.55 3.69
N GLU A 235 -45.13 2.97 3.09
CA GLU A 235 -45.70 2.27 1.92
C GLU A 235 -44.75 2.33 0.72
N LYS A 236 -44.23 3.52 0.40
CA LYS A 236 -43.26 3.68 -0.72
C LYS A 236 -41.98 2.87 -0.54
N ARG A 237 -41.55 2.65 0.70
CA ARG A 237 -40.43 1.74 1.00
C ARG A 237 -40.74 0.28 0.70
N GLN A 238 -41.99 -0.14 0.92
CA GLN A 238 -42.45 -1.50 0.62
C GLN A 238 -42.61 -1.72 -0.89
N ASP A 239 -43.13 -0.71 -1.61
CA ASP A 239 -43.19 -0.73 -3.07
C ASP A 239 -41.79 -0.91 -3.66
N TYR A 240 -40.83 -0.09 -3.21
CA TYR A 240 -39.43 -0.21 -3.61
C TYR A 240 -38.81 -1.56 -3.23
N ALA A 241 -39.11 -2.10 -2.05
CA ALA A 241 -38.65 -3.44 -1.65
C ALA A 241 -39.15 -4.52 -2.59
N SER A 242 -40.42 -4.40 -3.02
CA SER A 242 -41.05 -5.36 -3.93
C SER A 242 -40.41 -5.27 -5.32
N LEU A 243 -40.12 -4.06 -5.80
CA LEU A 243 -39.37 -3.84 -7.03
C LEU A 243 -37.98 -4.48 -6.97
N LEU A 244 -37.23 -4.29 -5.87
CA LEU A 244 -35.92 -4.92 -5.68
C LEU A 244 -35.98 -6.45 -5.74
N VAL A 245 -37.02 -7.06 -5.17
CA VAL A 245 -37.20 -8.52 -5.20
C VAL A 245 -37.49 -9.00 -6.63
N LEU A 246 -38.27 -8.24 -7.39
CA LEU A 246 -38.64 -8.55 -8.77
C LEU A 246 -37.44 -8.39 -9.73
N GLU A 247 -36.72 -7.29 -9.62
CA GLU A 247 -35.49 -7.04 -10.39
C GLU A 247 -34.39 -8.05 -10.05
N ALA A 248 -34.27 -8.47 -8.79
CA ALA A 248 -33.32 -9.52 -8.41
C ALA A 248 -33.64 -10.91 -9.01
N ALA A 249 -34.70 -11.05 -9.81
CA ALA A 249 -35.01 -12.25 -10.60
C ALA A 249 -34.63 -12.12 -12.10
N THR A 250 -34.19 -10.95 -12.56
CA THR A 250 -33.78 -10.68 -13.95
C THR A 250 -32.27 -10.84 -14.13
N SER A 251 -31.83 -11.46 -15.23
CA SER A 251 -30.41 -11.79 -15.45
C SER A 251 -29.55 -10.56 -15.75
N ASP A 252 -28.47 -10.35 -14.98
CA ASP A 252 -27.44 -9.34 -15.25
C ASP A 252 -26.34 -9.87 -16.18
N ILE A 253 -25.94 -9.05 -17.15
CA ILE A 253 -24.88 -9.34 -18.15
C ILE A 253 -23.49 -8.94 -17.60
N ARG A 254 -23.43 -8.16 -16.51
CA ARG A 254 -22.19 -7.59 -15.98
C ARG A 254 -21.28 -8.63 -15.29
N PRO A 255 -19.95 -8.44 -15.36
CA PRO A 255 -18.96 -9.26 -14.65
C PRO A 255 -19.05 -9.12 -13.12
N ALA A 256 -18.54 -10.10 -12.38
CA ALA A 256 -18.91 -10.35 -10.98
C ALA A 256 -18.64 -9.17 -10.03
N VAL A 257 -17.57 -8.41 -10.27
CA VAL A 257 -17.21 -7.26 -9.42
C VAL A 257 -18.09 -6.05 -9.70
N TRP A 258 -18.63 -5.98 -10.91
CA TRP A 258 -19.31 -4.82 -11.47
C TRP A 258 -20.83 -4.96 -11.54
N LYS A 259 -21.36 -6.11 -11.12
CA LYS A 259 -22.80 -6.30 -10.93
C LYS A 259 -23.29 -5.26 -9.93
N ASN A 260 -24.41 -4.60 -10.27
CA ASN A 260 -25.25 -3.99 -9.24
C ASN A 260 -26.22 -5.09 -8.84
N ASN A 261 -26.41 -5.31 -7.54
CA ASN A 261 -27.28 -6.38 -7.05
C ASN A 261 -28.77 -6.09 -7.28
N LEU A 262 -29.11 -5.11 -8.14
CA LEU A 262 -30.45 -4.83 -8.61
C LEU A 262 -30.95 -5.95 -9.54
N SER A 263 -30.11 -6.48 -10.44
CA SER A 263 -30.45 -7.58 -11.35
C SER A 263 -29.69 -8.87 -11.00
N GLY A 264 -30.43 -9.96 -10.78
CA GLY A 264 -29.93 -11.23 -10.24
C GLY A 264 -30.20 -12.46 -11.12
N HIS A 265 -29.17 -13.30 -11.29
CA HIS A 265 -29.17 -14.52 -12.11
C HIS A 265 -30.26 -15.54 -11.71
N LYS A 266 -30.85 -16.20 -12.72
CA LYS A 266 -32.03 -17.08 -12.60
C LYS A 266 -31.74 -18.53 -12.16
N ASN A 267 -30.49 -18.91 -11.92
CA ASN A 267 -30.16 -20.32 -11.65
C ASN A 267 -29.72 -20.49 -10.20
N ASN A 268 -30.61 -21.08 -9.39
CA ASN A 268 -30.42 -21.48 -8.00
C ASN A 268 -29.91 -20.38 -7.06
N LYS A 269 -30.83 -19.57 -6.51
CA LYS A 269 -30.53 -18.70 -5.37
C LYS A 269 -30.10 -19.56 -4.18
N GLU A 270 -28.80 -19.73 -4.00
CA GLU A 270 -28.22 -20.16 -2.74
C GLU A 270 -28.59 -19.17 -1.63
N GLY A 271 -28.66 -19.63 -0.37
CA GLY A 271 -29.13 -18.81 0.76
C GLY A 271 -28.35 -17.50 1.02
N LYS A 272 -27.17 -17.32 0.39
CA LYS A 272 -26.33 -16.12 0.53
C LYS A 272 -26.96 -14.89 -0.16
N ASP A 273 -27.49 -15.03 -1.37
CA ASP A 273 -28.09 -13.90 -2.11
C ASP A 273 -29.37 -13.42 -1.43
N PHE A 274 -30.19 -14.36 -0.93
CA PHE A 274 -31.37 -14.02 -0.13
C PHE A 274 -31.00 -13.29 1.18
N LYS A 275 -29.90 -13.70 1.84
CA LYS A 275 -29.40 -13.01 3.05
C LYS A 275 -28.96 -11.58 2.76
N THR A 276 -28.30 -11.34 1.62
CA THR A 276 -27.91 -9.97 1.21
C THR A 276 -29.13 -9.09 0.93
N LEU A 277 -30.12 -9.61 0.18
CA LEU A 277 -31.36 -8.89 -0.14
C LEU A 277 -32.18 -8.59 1.12
N LYS A 278 -32.32 -9.57 2.03
CA LYS A 278 -33.00 -9.38 3.32
C LYS A 278 -32.36 -8.24 4.13
N ARG A 279 -31.04 -8.14 4.11
CA ARG A 279 -30.29 -7.10 4.83
C ARG A 279 -30.50 -5.71 4.23
N ARG A 280 -30.52 -5.60 2.88
CA ARG A 280 -30.87 -4.36 2.17
C ARG A 280 -32.27 -3.87 2.58
N ILE A 281 -33.25 -4.77 2.54
CA ILE A 281 -34.64 -4.49 2.93
C ILE A 281 -34.75 -4.10 4.41
N ASN A 282 -34.11 -4.84 5.32
CA ASN A 282 -34.15 -4.52 6.74
C ASN A 282 -33.55 -3.14 7.05
N TYR A 283 -32.44 -2.78 6.39
CA TYR A 283 -31.79 -1.50 6.64
C TYR A 283 -32.59 -0.31 6.12
N MET A 284 -33.17 -0.41 4.92
CA MET A 284 -33.97 0.68 4.34
C MET A 284 -35.32 0.88 5.06
N MET A 285 -35.89 -0.20 5.63
CA MET A 285 -37.12 -0.14 6.42
C MET A 285 -36.93 0.52 7.79
N LYS A 286 -35.69 0.64 8.28
CA LYS A 286 -35.41 1.18 9.61
C LYS A 286 -35.51 2.70 9.63
N GLU A 287 -36.11 3.24 10.68
CA GLU A 287 -36.07 4.68 10.95
C GLU A 287 -34.69 5.11 11.47
N LYS A 288 -34.07 6.06 10.77
CA LYS A 288 -32.72 6.54 11.09
C LYS A 288 -32.81 7.70 12.10
N ARG A 289 -32.74 7.39 13.40
CA ARG A 289 -32.56 8.43 14.43
C ARG A 289 -31.08 8.82 14.53
N LYS A 290 -30.71 9.98 13.94
CA LYS A 290 -29.34 10.53 14.02
C LYS A 290 -29.09 11.20 15.38
N GLY A 291 -28.96 10.41 16.44
CA GLY A 291 -28.64 10.94 17.78
C GLY A 291 -27.22 11.55 17.82
N MET A 292 -27.05 12.62 18.60
CA MET A 292 -25.74 13.28 18.79
C MET A 292 -24.66 12.30 19.29
N LEU A 293 -25.07 11.34 20.12
CA LEU A 293 -24.22 10.25 20.61
C LEU A 293 -23.66 9.36 19.48
N GLN A 294 -24.48 9.00 18.49
CA GLN A 294 -24.04 8.17 17.36
C GLN A 294 -23.04 8.91 16.48
N ARG A 295 -23.18 10.23 16.33
CA ARG A 295 -22.18 11.07 15.63
C ARG A 295 -20.85 11.11 16.40
N GLY A 296 -20.90 11.22 17.73
CA GLY A 296 -19.72 11.16 18.60
C GLY A 296 -18.96 9.85 18.45
N ILE A 297 -19.64 8.71 18.53
CA ILE A 297 -19.04 7.38 18.35
C ILE A 297 -18.41 7.26 16.95
N MET A 298 -19.11 7.73 15.91
CA MET A 298 -18.59 7.69 14.54
C MET A 298 -17.28 8.46 14.37
N VAL A 299 -17.19 9.65 14.95
CA VAL A 299 -15.96 10.48 14.91
C VAL A 299 -14.84 9.80 15.70
N ALA A 300 -15.12 9.32 16.90
CA ALA A 300 -14.13 8.65 17.76
C ALA A 300 -13.54 7.40 17.09
N VAL A 301 -14.39 6.54 16.51
CA VAL A 301 -13.96 5.33 15.79
C VAL A 301 -13.10 5.71 14.58
N SER A 302 -13.51 6.72 13.82
CA SER A 302 -12.77 7.17 12.63
C SER A 302 -11.38 7.70 13.01
N ALA A 303 -11.31 8.54 14.05
CA ALA A 303 -10.06 9.08 14.56
C ALA A 303 -9.13 7.98 15.08
N LEU A 304 -9.64 7.05 15.89
CA LEU A 304 -8.87 5.91 16.41
C LEU A 304 -8.31 5.05 15.28
N THR A 305 -9.10 4.82 14.23
CA THR A 305 -8.69 4.04 13.06
C THR A 305 -7.52 4.69 12.34
N VAL A 306 -7.57 6.01 12.13
CA VAL A 306 -6.49 6.76 11.49
C VAL A 306 -5.22 6.71 12.33
N VAL A 307 -5.32 6.90 13.65
CA VAL A 307 -4.17 6.83 14.57
C VAL A 307 -3.55 5.44 14.57
N ALA A 308 -4.36 4.39 14.67
CA ALA A 308 -3.87 3.01 14.66
C ALA A 308 -3.18 2.65 13.33
N SER A 309 -3.75 3.09 12.20
CA SER A 309 -3.20 2.83 10.87
C SER A 309 -1.90 3.61 10.62
N ALA A 310 -1.84 4.87 11.06
CA ALA A 310 -0.65 5.72 11.00
C ALA A 310 0.46 5.27 11.98
N GLY A 311 0.12 4.58 13.08
CA GLY A 311 1.11 4.01 14.00
C GLY A 311 2.10 3.05 13.32
N THR A 312 1.73 2.43 12.19
CA THR A 312 2.63 1.58 11.39
C THR A 312 3.86 2.34 10.85
N VAL A 313 3.79 3.67 10.74
CA VAL A 313 4.91 4.55 10.35
C VAL A 313 6.10 4.41 11.31
N MET A 314 5.84 4.14 12.60
CA MET A 314 6.90 3.97 13.59
C MET A 314 7.62 2.65 13.44
N ALA A 315 6.92 1.60 13.03
CA ALA A 315 7.45 0.25 12.84
C ALA A 315 8.20 0.08 11.50
N TYR A 316 8.02 1.00 10.56
CA TYR A 316 8.76 1.00 9.30
C TYR A 316 10.16 1.61 9.49
N ALA A 317 11.17 0.85 9.11
CA ALA A 317 12.55 1.26 8.93
C ALA A 317 12.98 0.82 7.53
N PRO A 318 13.62 1.68 6.73
CA PRO A 318 14.06 1.30 5.41
C PRO A 318 15.20 0.31 5.56
N VAL A 319 15.24 -0.71 4.72
CA VAL A 319 16.45 -1.50 4.57
C VAL A 319 17.49 -0.55 3.99
N ALA A 320 18.62 -0.39 4.68
CA ALA A 320 19.74 0.37 4.14
C ALA A 320 20.20 -0.36 2.87
N SER A 321 19.94 0.21 1.71
CA SER A 321 20.59 -0.22 0.48
C SER A 321 22.08 0.06 0.66
N SER A 322 22.87 -0.99 0.87
CA SER A 322 24.30 -0.89 0.73
C SER A 322 24.59 -0.59 -0.74
N ASP A 323 25.08 0.62 -1.01
CA ASP A 323 25.98 0.82 -2.13
C ASP A 323 27.13 -0.20 -1.99
N GLU A 324 27.68 -0.66 -3.12
CA GLU A 324 28.69 -1.72 -3.23
C GLU A 324 29.68 -1.76 -2.05
N SER A 325 29.95 -2.96 -1.55
CA SER A 325 30.77 -3.13 -0.35
C SER A 325 32.16 -2.51 -0.57
N PHE A 326 32.58 -1.65 0.35
CA PHE A 326 33.88 -0.97 0.34
C PHE A 326 35.06 -1.95 0.14
N GLU A 327 34.91 -3.20 0.58
CA GLU A 327 35.91 -4.26 0.40
C GLU A 327 36.01 -4.76 -1.05
N GLU A 328 34.90 -4.81 -1.80
CA GLU A 328 34.88 -5.26 -3.21
C GLU A 328 35.68 -4.29 -4.09
N PHE A 329 35.49 -2.97 -3.88
CA PHE A 329 36.25 -1.93 -4.59
C PHE A 329 37.76 -1.98 -4.33
N ILE A 330 38.19 -2.22 -3.08
CA ILE A 330 39.62 -2.29 -2.73
C ILE A 330 40.26 -3.58 -3.27
N SER A 331 39.50 -4.67 -3.33
CA SER A 331 40.00 -5.96 -3.83
C SER A 331 40.24 -5.98 -5.34
N ASP A 332 39.43 -5.25 -6.12
CA ASP A 332 39.53 -5.17 -7.59
C ASP A 332 40.72 -4.32 -8.06
N ASP A 333 41.21 -3.37 -7.25
CA ASP A 333 42.35 -2.49 -7.58
C ASP A 333 43.73 -3.18 -7.38
N SER A 334 43.74 -4.50 -7.24
CA SER A 334 44.96 -5.30 -7.07
C SER A 334 45.70 -5.61 -8.38
N THR A 335 45.27 -5.09 -9.55
CA THR A 335 45.80 -5.55 -10.85
C THR A 335 46.27 -4.52 -11.88
N TYR A 336 46.39 -3.23 -11.58
CA TYR A 336 46.97 -2.28 -12.55
C TYR A 336 47.99 -1.33 -11.93
N ASP A 337 49.26 -1.70 -12.08
CA ASP A 337 50.45 -0.86 -11.88
C ASP A 337 50.63 0.05 -13.10
N PHE A 338 50.40 1.36 -12.95
CA PHE A 338 50.90 2.37 -13.89
C PHE A 338 51.07 3.74 -13.20
N GLY A 339 52.29 4.27 -13.30
CA GLY A 339 52.53 5.72 -13.41
C GLY A 339 52.97 6.42 -12.12
N PHE A 340 54.27 6.71 -12.04
CA PHE A 340 54.88 7.66 -11.12
C PHE A 340 54.24 9.05 -11.21
N ASP A 341 53.99 9.66 -10.05
CA ASP A 341 54.23 11.09 -9.82
C ASP A 341 54.54 11.34 -8.33
N ASN A 342 55.72 11.88 -8.07
CA ASN A 342 56.16 12.37 -6.77
C ASN A 342 55.69 13.83 -6.61
N MET A 343 54.96 14.17 -5.55
CA MET A 343 55.11 15.48 -4.90
C MET A 343 54.46 15.56 -3.50
N ASP A 344 55.31 15.86 -2.51
CA ASP A 344 55.04 16.70 -1.32
C ASP A 344 54.16 16.21 -0.15
N ASP A 345 53.91 14.91 0.02
CA ASP A 345 53.19 14.38 1.21
C ASP A 345 54.01 13.40 2.09
N SER A 346 55.29 13.19 1.77
CA SER A 346 56.14 12.20 2.47
C SER A 346 56.31 12.45 3.97
N LEU A 347 56.18 13.69 4.45
CA LEU A 347 56.35 14.02 5.87
C LEU A 347 55.15 13.62 6.74
N MET A 348 53.95 13.53 6.16
CA MET A 348 52.75 13.12 6.91
C MET A 348 52.68 11.59 7.03
N ILE A 349 53.09 10.87 6.00
CA ILE A 349 53.06 9.40 5.96
C ILE A 349 54.07 8.80 6.95
N GLU A 350 55.26 9.39 7.14
CA GLU A 350 56.27 8.92 8.11
C GLU A 350 55.79 8.99 9.57
N SER A 351 54.76 9.78 9.87
CA SER A 351 54.18 9.92 11.22
C SER A 351 53.04 8.95 11.52
N ILE A 352 52.64 8.12 10.55
CA ILE A 352 51.56 7.14 10.72
C ILE A 352 52.12 5.88 11.37
N ASP A 353 51.50 5.46 12.47
CA ASP A 353 51.92 4.28 13.22
C ASP A 353 51.24 3.01 12.68
N PHE A 354 52.02 2.18 11.98
CA PHE A 354 51.59 0.86 11.47
C PHE A 354 52.00 -0.30 12.39
N SER A 355 52.47 -0.03 13.62
CA SER A 355 52.94 -1.09 14.53
C SER A 355 51.84 -2.05 14.99
N GLU A 356 50.58 -1.58 15.07
CA GLU A 356 49.43 -2.38 15.50
C GLU A 356 48.61 -2.99 14.35
N SER A 357 48.57 -2.35 13.16
CA SER A 357 47.87 -2.87 11.97
C SER A 357 48.44 -2.35 10.66
N ASP A 358 48.34 -3.17 9.60
CA ASP A 358 48.70 -2.78 8.22
C ASP A 358 47.68 -1.82 7.56
N THR A 359 46.65 -1.39 8.29
CA THR A 359 45.60 -0.50 7.81
C THR A 359 45.18 0.50 8.88
N VAL A 360 45.18 1.79 8.54
CA VAL A 360 44.96 2.89 9.49
C VAL A 360 44.02 3.92 8.87
N TYR A 361 43.12 4.49 9.67
CA TYR A 361 42.28 5.61 9.29
C TYR A 361 42.77 6.90 9.96
N VAL A 362 42.77 8.00 9.22
CA VAL A 362 43.01 9.35 9.75
C VAL A 362 41.78 10.21 9.51
N ASP A 363 41.25 10.80 10.57
CA ASP A 363 40.09 11.68 10.49
C ASP A 363 40.48 13.12 10.09
N SER A 364 39.48 14.00 9.92
CA SER A 364 39.70 15.41 9.61
C SER A 364 40.38 16.22 10.72
N THR A 365 40.52 15.67 11.92
CA THR A 365 41.20 16.28 13.08
C THR A 365 42.65 15.80 13.26
N GLY A 366 43.07 14.79 12.49
CA GLY A 366 44.43 14.24 12.51
C GLY A 366 44.62 13.05 13.46
N ASP A 367 43.55 12.53 14.05
CA ASP A 367 43.61 11.39 14.96
C ASP A 367 43.70 10.07 14.17
N GLN A 368 44.64 9.21 14.56
CA GLN A 368 44.89 7.92 13.93
C GLN A 368 44.05 6.83 14.62
N ILE A 369 43.28 6.07 13.83
CA ILE A 369 42.41 5.01 14.32
C ILE A 369 42.79 3.70 13.62
N VAL A 370 43.28 2.75 14.41
CA VAL A 370 43.63 1.38 14.01
C VAL A 370 42.36 0.63 13.58
N ASP A 371 42.43 -0.08 12.44
CA ASP A 371 41.30 -0.86 11.91
C ASP A 371 41.09 -2.15 12.72
N GLN A 372 40.34 -2.07 13.82
CA GLN A 372 39.90 -3.25 14.58
C GLN A 372 38.55 -3.75 14.03
N ARG A 373 38.60 -4.60 13.00
CA ARG A 373 37.38 -5.16 12.39
C ARG A 373 36.67 -6.12 13.33
N SER A 374 35.43 -5.79 13.69
CA SER A 374 34.45 -6.77 14.15
C SER A 374 33.23 -6.70 13.22
N SER A 375 33.09 -7.70 12.35
CA SER A 375 32.03 -7.83 11.33
C SER A 375 30.61 -7.73 11.88
N ASP A 376 30.43 -7.91 13.19
CA ASP A 376 29.13 -8.19 13.80
C ASP A 376 28.39 -6.92 14.24
N THR A 377 28.98 -5.72 14.14
CA THR A 377 28.44 -4.49 14.75
C THR A 377 27.80 -3.49 13.79
N TYR A 378 27.94 -3.68 12.47
CA TYR A 378 27.53 -2.67 11.49
C TYR A 378 26.03 -2.68 11.16
N ALA A 379 25.34 -3.82 11.33
CA ALA A 379 23.97 -4.02 10.85
C ALA A 379 22.89 -3.16 11.55
N LEU A 380 23.23 -2.50 12.66
CA LEU A 380 22.29 -1.74 13.50
C LEU A 380 22.64 -0.25 13.63
N CYS A 381 23.72 0.22 13.02
CA CYS A 381 24.18 1.59 13.18
C CYS A 381 23.54 2.54 12.16
N ARG A 382 22.97 3.66 12.62
CA ARG A 382 22.64 4.79 11.74
C ARG A 382 23.91 5.57 11.44
N HIS A 383 24.46 5.36 10.25
CA HIS A 383 25.73 5.96 9.86
C HIS A 383 25.70 7.49 9.93
N SER A 384 26.63 8.07 10.68
CA SER A 384 26.93 9.51 10.68
C SER A 384 28.30 9.65 10.04
N MET A 385 28.30 9.89 8.74
CA MET A 385 29.49 9.82 7.91
C MET A 385 30.30 11.11 8.03
N ILE A 386 31.57 10.97 8.39
CA ILE A 386 32.56 12.04 8.37
C ILE A 386 33.63 11.72 7.32
N PRO A 387 34.23 12.73 6.67
CA PRO A 387 35.34 12.52 5.75
C PRO A 387 36.53 11.92 6.52
N ALA A 388 37.15 10.89 5.95
CA ALA A 388 38.30 10.21 6.51
C ALA A 388 39.25 9.78 5.39
N THR A 389 40.53 9.62 5.71
CA THR A 389 41.54 9.10 4.79
C THR A 389 41.98 7.72 5.27
N PHE A 390 41.97 6.74 4.39
CA PHE A 390 42.34 5.35 4.67
C PHE A 390 43.68 5.02 4.05
N TYR A 391 44.58 4.46 4.86
CA TYR A 391 45.94 4.10 4.47
C TYR A 391 46.10 2.59 4.55
N THR A 392 46.65 1.98 3.50
CA THR A 392 47.06 0.57 3.51
C THR A 392 48.58 0.47 3.37
N HIS A 393 49.20 -0.36 4.20
CA HIS A 393 50.64 -0.59 4.20
C HIS A 393 50.93 -2.01 3.74
N THR A 394 51.86 -2.15 2.79
CA THR A 394 52.31 -3.46 2.29
C THR A 394 53.83 -3.53 2.24
N LYS A 395 54.39 -4.61 2.79
CA LYS A 395 55.84 -4.82 2.82
C LYS A 395 56.33 -5.43 1.51
N ASN A 396 57.31 -4.80 0.89
CA ASN A 396 57.93 -5.31 -0.34
C ASN A 396 59.02 -6.34 -0.01
N SER A 397 59.18 -7.34 -0.88
CA SER A 397 60.21 -8.39 -0.75
C SER A 397 61.65 -7.86 -0.80
N SER A 398 61.85 -6.64 -1.31
CA SER A 398 63.13 -5.92 -1.38
C SER A 398 63.53 -5.22 -0.08
N GLY A 399 62.71 -5.27 0.98
CA GLY A 399 62.95 -4.58 2.26
C GLY A 399 62.40 -3.15 2.33
N GLY A 400 61.72 -2.69 1.27
CA GLY A 400 60.93 -1.45 1.23
C GLY A 400 59.46 -1.66 1.64
N CYS A 401 58.65 -0.60 1.56
CA CYS A 401 57.20 -0.65 1.78
C CYS A 401 56.45 0.17 0.73
N THR A 402 55.19 -0.19 0.49
CA THR A 402 54.27 0.53 -0.38
C THR A 402 53.04 0.92 0.43
N VAL A 403 52.73 2.20 0.46
CA VAL A 403 51.55 2.76 1.14
C VAL A 403 50.57 3.28 0.09
N LYS A 404 49.32 2.78 0.08
CA LYS A 404 48.25 3.32 -0.76
C LYS A 404 47.31 4.20 0.08
N VAL A 405 46.89 5.33 -0.48
CA VAL A 405 46.03 6.32 0.17
C VAL A 405 44.67 6.40 -0.53
N TYR A 406 43.60 6.31 0.25
CA TYR A 406 42.23 6.39 -0.23
C TYR A 406 41.46 7.49 0.52
N LYS A 407 40.72 8.32 -0.22
CA LYS A 407 39.74 9.25 0.36
C LYS A 407 38.43 8.49 0.55
N CYS A 408 37.88 8.49 1.76
CA CYS A 408 36.64 7.79 2.05
C CYS A 408 35.77 8.56 3.06
N GLN A 409 34.61 8.01 3.36
CA GLN A 409 33.77 8.48 4.44
C GLN A 409 33.65 7.39 5.49
N ARG A 410 33.92 7.70 6.76
CA ARG A 410 33.83 6.76 7.89
C ARG A 410 32.72 7.18 8.84
N CYS A 411 31.97 6.22 9.36
CA CYS A 411 30.97 6.46 10.38
C CYS A 411 31.62 6.64 11.76
N GLU A 412 31.36 7.77 12.40
CA GLU A 412 31.84 8.09 13.76
C GLU A 412 31.37 7.07 14.83
N LYS A 413 30.22 6.42 14.61
CA LYS A 413 29.56 5.58 15.63
C LYS A 413 29.89 4.10 15.55
N CYS A 414 30.17 3.56 14.36
CA CYS A 414 30.46 2.13 14.18
C CYS A 414 31.73 1.87 13.38
N GLY A 415 32.37 2.87 12.77
CA GLY A 415 33.56 2.67 11.95
C GLY A 415 33.31 2.10 10.55
N TYR A 416 32.05 1.98 10.11
CA TYR A 416 31.74 1.62 8.72
C TYR A 416 32.27 2.65 7.72
N SER A 417 32.88 2.19 6.63
CA SER A 417 33.47 3.04 5.58
C SER A 417 32.72 2.91 4.26
N ALA A 418 32.53 4.02 3.54
CA ALA A 418 31.90 4.05 2.22
C ALA A 418 32.62 5.04 1.29
N ASN A 419 32.32 4.95 -0.02
CA ASN A 419 32.81 5.87 -1.05
C ASN A 419 34.34 6.01 -1.09
N ALA A 420 35.07 4.88 -1.07
CA ALA A 420 36.51 4.90 -1.27
C ALA A 420 36.85 5.39 -2.67
N GLN A 421 37.71 6.39 -2.76
CA GLN A 421 38.34 6.83 -4.00
C GLN A 421 39.85 6.75 -3.83
N TYR A 422 40.52 6.06 -4.74
CA TYR A 422 41.98 6.02 -4.79
C TYR A 422 42.53 7.44 -4.99
N ASP A 423 43.51 7.82 -4.19
CA ASP A 423 44.18 9.12 -4.29
C ASP A 423 45.57 8.96 -4.92
N HIS A 424 46.50 8.28 -4.22
CA HIS A 424 47.85 8.03 -4.71
C HIS A 424 48.54 6.85 -3.97
N THR A 425 49.69 6.41 -4.49
CA THR A 425 50.54 5.38 -3.88
C THR A 425 51.95 5.92 -3.69
N THR A 426 52.53 5.69 -2.51
CA THR A 426 53.91 6.07 -2.18
C THR A 426 54.72 4.83 -1.85
N THR A 427 55.84 4.64 -2.56
CA THR A 427 56.72 3.47 -2.39
C THR A 427 58.08 3.90 -1.85
N TYR A 428 58.50 3.29 -0.74
CA TYR A 428 59.78 3.54 -0.09
C TYR A 428 60.75 2.39 -0.36
N ALA A 429 62.00 2.72 -0.70
CA ALA A 429 63.07 1.74 -0.90
C ALA A 429 63.52 1.06 0.41
N LYS A 430 63.33 1.75 1.54
CA LYS A 430 63.54 1.24 2.91
C LYS A 430 62.38 1.74 3.76
N CYS A 431 61.74 0.84 4.49
CA CYS A 431 60.58 1.18 5.32
C CYS A 431 60.94 2.27 6.37
N PRO A 432 60.26 3.43 6.38
CA PRO A 432 60.49 4.48 7.38
C PRO A 432 59.71 4.23 8.69
N HIS A 433 58.66 3.40 8.63
CA HIS A 433 57.90 2.84 9.75
C HIS A 433 58.60 1.62 10.33
#